data_AF-A0A952RQS3-F1
#
_entry.id   AF-A0A952RQS3-F1
#
_cell.length_a   1.000
_cell.length_b   1.000
_cell.length_c   1.000
_cell.angle_alpha   90.00
_cell.angle_beta   90.00
_cell.angle_gamma   90.00
#
_symmetry.space_group_name_H-M   'P 1'
#
loop_
_entity.id
_entity.type
_entity.pdbx_description
1 polymer ?
#
loop_
_entity_poly.entity_id
_entity_poly.type
_entity_poly.pdbx_seq_one_letter_code
_entity_poly.pdbx_strand_id
1 'polypeptide(L)'
;MRFWPLAVLGAVGAFAACERTDDRRAPVTYTDHVAPLFAARCVRCHGGAAPAGSWSAETYIGAIGCVGGDRAAAVASSDTVAPILAALDRPDHADVATASERATLATWIADGASRSGGGVHPAGFADPRSRDGHARFLRERRYAPMLDARDADACATCHDGARPAPGAPSCASCHAEPAAALACGTCHGDGARAYPPRSRCFHPEEREDRTHAAHATTLACTTCHPTPSTGAPSGVHANGYVDVAFDYAVAGRTARFDPNEKRCAGTCHARGGQRPAPAWGEARVTCNDCHFSPPPNHYFGTCTTCHHEANADGTAIAGGALHMNGKVDLGDGSGRCGACHGRGDDPWPATGAHAAHASPANGRPVPCETCHEPPGARHPEGRGFAAVRFTGLAVRGGRRASYDPATKTCAGTYCHDGAGGATRAPAWTAATATTCGSCHGAPPPPPHAQVTTCNGGICHEGRVAGDTLVPAARPAHVDGVVDHALR
;
A
#
# COMPACT_ATOMS: atom_id res chain seq x y z
N MET A 1 -14.57 56.24 -87.83
CA MET A 1 -14.06 55.48 -86.67
C MET A 1 -13.82 56.48 -85.55
N ARG A 2 -14.68 56.46 -84.52
CA ARG A 2 -14.71 57.46 -83.44
C ARG A 2 -13.69 57.06 -82.36
N PHE A 3 -12.71 57.93 -82.12
CA PHE A 3 -11.83 57.85 -80.96
C PHE A 3 -12.53 58.49 -79.76
N TRP A 4 -12.68 57.73 -78.67
CA TRP A 4 -13.14 58.22 -77.36
C TRP A 4 -11.90 58.47 -76.48
N PRO A 5 -11.76 59.65 -75.84
CA PRO A 5 -10.80 59.83 -74.77
C PRO A 5 -11.39 59.32 -73.46
N LEU A 6 -10.62 58.51 -72.74
CA LEU A 6 -10.88 58.09 -71.37
C LEU A 6 -10.76 59.31 -70.44
N ALA A 7 -11.89 59.75 -69.88
CA ALA A 7 -11.93 60.71 -68.78
C ALA A 7 -11.58 59.98 -67.47
N VAL A 8 -10.48 60.40 -66.83
CA VAL A 8 -10.10 60.00 -65.48
C VAL A 8 -10.96 60.79 -64.49
N LEU A 9 -11.94 60.13 -63.87
CA LEU A 9 -12.68 60.65 -62.71
C LEU A 9 -11.90 60.29 -61.45
N GLY A 10 -11.21 61.28 -60.88
CA GLY A 10 -10.63 61.20 -59.55
C GLY A 10 -11.73 61.22 -58.49
N ALA A 11 -11.98 60.08 -57.86
CA ALA A 11 -12.81 60.00 -56.66
C ALA A 11 -11.93 60.34 -55.44
N VAL A 12 -12.04 61.57 -54.95
CA VAL A 12 -11.59 61.94 -53.61
C VAL A 12 -12.59 61.35 -52.63
N GLY A 13 -12.33 60.13 -52.16
CA GLY A 13 -13.06 59.51 -51.06
C GLY A 13 -12.63 60.17 -49.74
N ALA A 14 -13.55 60.92 -49.14
CA ALA A 14 -13.41 61.37 -47.76
C ALA A 14 -13.39 60.13 -46.84
N PHE A 15 -12.23 59.81 -46.27
CA PHE A 15 -12.13 58.86 -45.16
C PHE A 15 -12.76 59.49 -43.92
N ALA A 16 -14.07 59.34 -43.77
CA ALA A 16 -14.72 59.47 -42.47
C ALA A 16 -14.26 58.27 -41.62
N ALA A 17 -13.23 58.47 -40.81
CA ALA A 17 -12.89 57.56 -39.74
C ALA A 17 -14.07 57.52 -38.77
N CYS A 18 -14.82 56.41 -38.78
CA CYS A 18 -15.70 56.07 -37.67
C CYS A 18 -14.83 55.70 -36.48
N GLU A 19 -14.50 56.68 -35.64
CA GLU A 19 -14.08 56.45 -34.26
C GLU A 19 -15.28 55.84 -33.52
N ARG A 20 -15.46 54.52 -33.60
CA ARG A 20 -16.29 53.83 -32.62
C ARG A 20 -15.47 53.79 -31.33
N THR A 21 -15.76 54.70 -30.42
CA THR A 21 -15.51 54.44 -29.00
C THR A 21 -16.32 53.20 -28.65
N ASP A 22 -15.66 52.05 -28.64
CA ASP A 22 -16.23 50.80 -28.15
C ASP A 22 -16.45 51.02 -26.65
N ASP A 23 -17.66 51.44 -26.25
CA ASP A 23 -18.14 51.51 -24.86
C ASP A 23 -18.30 50.08 -24.28
N ARG A 24 -17.35 49.18 -24.55
CA ARG A 24 -17.30 47.88 -23.90
C ARG A 24 -16.84 48.14 -22.48
N ARG A 25 -17.78 48.00 -21.55
CA ARG A 25 -17.52 47.89 -20.12
C ARG A 25 -16.29 46.99 -19.92
N ALA A 26 -15.30 47.49 -19.18
CA ALA A 26 -14.11 46.70 -18.85
C ALA A 26 -14.56 45.37 -18.23
N PRO A 27 -14.03 44.22 -18.70
CA PRO A 27 -14.47 42.91 -18.23
C PRO A 27 -14.19 42.78 -16.73
N VAL A 28 -15.09 42.10 -16.01
CA VAL A 28 -14.81 41.72 -14.62
C VAL A 28 -13.90 40.50 -14.63
N THR A 29 -12.79 40.56 -13.91
CA THR A 29 -11.71 39.57 -13.92
C THR A 29 -11.47 39.02 -12.53
N TYR A 30 -10.89 37.82 -12.44
CA TYR A 30 -10.50 37.28 -11.15
C TYR A 30 -9.48 38.16 -10.45
N THR A 31 -8.38 38.50 -11.13
CA THR A 31 -7.26 39.24 -10.55
C THR A 31 -7.66 40.61 -10.00
N ASP A 32 -8.43 41.38 -10.78
CA ASP A 32 -8.66 42.79 -10.44
C ASP A 32 -9.88 42.99 -9.53
N HIS A 33 -10.86 42.08 -9.57
CA HIS A 33 -12.15 42.27 -8.91
C HIS A 33 -12.53 41.17 -7.93
N VAL A 34 -12.34 39.90 -8.31
CA VAL A 34 -12.85 38.77 -7.51
C VAL A 34 -11.87 38.33 -6.41
N ALA A 35 -10.56 38.33 -6.68
CA ALA A 35 -9.55 37.93 -5.70
C ALA A 35 -9.57 38.84 -4.46
N PRO A 36 -9.64 40.19 -4.56
CA PRO A 36 -9.80 41.06 -3.39
C PRO A 36 -11.09 40.79 -2.62
N LEU A 37 -12.18 40.51 -3.34
CA LEU A 37 -13.49 40.20 -2.75
C LEU A 37 -13.47 38.86 -2.01
N PHE A 38 -12.86 37.83 -2.58
CA PHE A 38 -12.67 36.53 -1.92
C PHE A 38 -11.78 36.63 -0.69
N ALA A 39 -10.68 37.39 -0.77
CA ALA A 39 -9.83 37.64 0.38
C ALA A 39 -10.59 38.33 1.53
N ALA A 40 -11.43 39.31 1.21
CA ALA A 40 -12.20 40.06 2.21
C ALA A 40 -13.37 39.27 2.81
N ARG A 41 -14.06 38.43 2.03
CA ARG A 41 -15.34 37.83 2.42
C ARG A 41 -15.32 36.32 2.60
N CYS A 42 -14.52 35.60 1.80
CA CYS A 42 -14.66 34.16 1.63
C CYS A 42 -13.53 33.35 2.28
N VAL A 43 -12.28 33.81 2.17
CA VAL A 43 -11.08 33.05 2.57
C VAL A 43 -11.08 32.66 4.04
N ARG A 44 -11.74 33.44 4.92
CA ARG A 44 -11.89 33.09 6.34
C ARG A 44 -12.48 31.68 6.55
N CYS A 45 -13.42 31.27 5.71
CA CYS A 45 -14.10 29.97 5.82
C CYS A 45 -13.69 29.00 4.70
N HIS A 46 -13.32 29.53 3.54
CA HIS A 46 -12.97 28.78 2.34
C HIS A 46 -11.47 28.86 2.00
N GLY A 47 -10.62 28.96 3.02
CA GLY A 47 -9.17 28.97 2.89
C GLY A 47 -8.50 27.94 3.81
N GLY A 48 -7.17 27.85 3.71
CA GLY A 48 -6.34 26.96 4.49
C GLY A 48 -6.40 25.49 4.05
N ALA A 49 -5.90 24.61 4.92
CA ALA A 49 -5.72 23.18 4.64
C ALA A 49 -7.04 22.38 4.59
N ALA A 50 -8.12 22.90 5.16
CA ALA A 50 -9.42 22.24 5.25
C ALA A 50 -10.56 23.24 5.00
N PRO A 51 -10.68 23.78 3.78
CA PRO A 51 -11.68 24.80 3.49
C PRO A 51 -13.09 24.20 3.53
N ALA A 52 -14.06 24.98 4.03
CA ALA A 52 -15.45 24.54 4.14
C ALA A 52 -16.02 24.13 2.76
N GLY A 53 -16.75 23.02 2.73
CA GLY A 53 -17.33 22.48 1.49
C GLY A 53 -16.32 21.93 0.48
N SER A 54 -15.05 21.76 0.90
CA SER A 54 -13.93 21.33 0.06
C SER A 54 -13.70 22.23 -1.16
N TRP A 55 -14.07 23.51 -1.07
CA TRP A 55 -13.88 24.52 -2.09
C TRP A 55 -12.99 25.65 -1.56
N SER A 56 -11.97 26.03 -2.31
CA SER A 56 -11.00 27.06 -1.90
C SER A 56 -11.20 28.37 -2.66
N ALA A 57 -11.23 29.49 -1.94
CA ALA A 57 -11.31 30.84 -2.49
C ALA A 57 -9.93 31.51 -2.66
N GLU A 58 -8.84 30.84 -2.25
CA GLU A 58 -7.50 31.46 -2.15
C GLU A 58 -6.78 31.63 -3.48
N THR A 59 -7.11 30.79 -4.46
CA THR A 59 -6.47 30.80 -5.78
C THR A 59 -7.52 30.77 -6.87
N TYR A 60 -7.15 31.24 -8.07
CA TYR A 60 -8.01 31.15 -9.24
C TYR A 60 -8.48 29.71 -9.52
N ILE A 61 -7.57 28.73 -9.46
CA ILE A 61 -7.90 27.32 -9.71
C ILE A 61 -8.86 26.80 -8.63
N GLY A 62 -8.65 27.15 -7.36
CA GLY A 62 -9.61 26.85 -6.29
C GLY A 62 -10.98 27.47 -6.57
N ALA A 63 -10.99 28.76 -6.92
CA ALA A 63 -12.19 29.54 -7.18
C ALA A 63 -13.08 28.93 -8.28
N ILE A 64 -12.47 28.52 -9.39
CA ILE A 64 -13.19 27.89 -10.51
C ILE A 64 -13.39 26.39 -10.32
N GLY A 65 -12.82 25.80 -9.28
CA GLY A 65 -12.86 24.37 -8.96
C GLY A 65 -14.24 23.86 -8.57
N CYS A 66 -14.32 22.59 -8.18
CA CYS A 66 -15.58 21.91 -7.92
C CYS A 66 -15.93 21.95 -6.44
N VAL A 67 -17.23 21.99 -6.16
CA VAL A 67 -17.76 21.93 -4.79
C VAL A 67 -18.13 20.49 -4.43
N GLY A 68 -17.97 20.11 -3.15
CA GLY A 68 -18.51 18.86 -2.61
C GLY A 68 -17.89 17.55 -3.14
N GLY A 69 -16.62 17.57 -3.54
CA GLY A 69 -15.88 16.36 -3.94
C GLY A 69 -16.21 15.86 -5.35
N ASP A 70 -16.01 16.73 -6.35
CA ASP A 70 -16.00 16.43 -7.80
C ASP A 70 -17.35 16.43 -8.56
N ARG A 71 -18.40 17.11 -8.07
CA ARG A 71 -19.75 16.98 -8.68
C ARG A 71 -20.27 18.18 -9.48
N ALA A 72 -19.78 19.40 -9.25
CA ALA A 72 -20.07 20.57 -10.10
C ALA A 72 -19.03 21.68 -9.90
N ALA A 73 -18.64 22.35 -10.99
CA ALA A 73 -17.80 23.54 -10.93
C ALA A 73 -18.52 24.68 -10.21
N ALA A 74 -17.84 25.38 -9.29
CA ALA A 74 -18.40 26.48 -8.51
C ALA A 74 -18.97 27.61 -9.38
N VAL A 75 -18.39 27.78 -10.58
CA VAL A 75 -18.69 28.85 -11.55
C VAL A 75 -19.36 28.34 -12.83
N ALA A 76 -19.79 27.07 -12.90
CA ALA A 76 -20.50 26.58 -14.09
C ALA A 76 -21.84 27.32 -14.27
N SER A 77 -22.07 27.86 -15.46
CA SER A 77 -23.32 28.49 -15.85
C SER A 77 -23.70 28.00 -17.25
N SER A 78 -24.64 27.06 -17.32
CA SER A 78 -25.16 26.55 -18.60
C SER A 78 -26.66 26.24 -18.48
N ASP A 79 -27.44 27.17 -17.93
CA ASP A 79 -28.92 27.20 -17.77
C ASP A 79 -29.43 27.22 -16.30
N THR A 80 -28.54 27.12 -15.33
CA THR A 80 -28.84 27.22 -13.89
C THR A 80 -27.97 28.26 -13.20
N VAL A 81 -28.43 28.77 -12.04
CA VAL A 81 -27.64 29.68 -11.20
C VAL A 81 -26.36 28.96 -10.77
N ALA A 82 -25.21 29.57 -11.01
CA ALA A 82 -23.91 29.00 -10.66
C ALA A 82 -23.86 28.62 -9.17
N PRO A 83 -23.24 27.48 -8.78
CA PRO A 83 -23.26 27.00 -7.41
C PRO A 83 -22.80 28.02 -6.36
N ILE A 84 -21.82 28.86 -6.67
CA ILE A 84 -21.36 29.92 -5.75
C ILE A 84 -22.44 31.00 -5.52
N LEU A 85 -23.21 31.36 -6.55
CA LEU A 85 -24.29 32.34 -6.43
C LEU A 85 -25.48 31.73 -5.66
N ALA A 86 -25.80 30.45 -5.93
CA ALA A 86 -26.80 29.72 -5.18
C ALA A 86 -26.42 29.56 -3.70
N ALA A 87 -25.12 29.41 -3.41
CA ALA A 87 -24.63 29.35 -2.04
C ALA A 87 -24.85 30.68 -1.30
N LEU A 88 -24.58 31.82 -1.94
CA LEU A 88 -24.82 33.16 -1.37
C LEU A 88 -26.30 33.44 -1.09
N ASP A 89 -27.22 32.78 -1.80
CA ASP A 89 -28.67 32.93 -1.58
C ASP A 89 -29.19 32.08 -0.40
N ARG A 90 -28.35 31.24 0.22
CA ARG A 90 -28.74 30.45 1.39
C ARG A 90 -28.79 31.30 2.65
N PRO A 91 -29.65 30.96 3.64
CA PRO A 91 -29.73 31.69 4.91
C PRO A 91 -28.40 31.77 5.68
N ASP A 92 -27.54 30.77 5.55
CA ASP A 92 -26.23 30.73 6.21
C ASP A 92 -25.16 31.60 5.53
N HIS A 93 -25.45 32.17 4.35
CA HIS A 93 -24.55 33.05 3.59
C HIS A 93 -25.16 34.42 3.26
N ALA A 94 -26.40 34.69 3.70
CA ALA A 94 -27.18 35.86 3.31
C ALA A 94 -26.48 37.21 3.56
N ASP A 95 -25.63 37.29 4.59
CA ASP A 95 -24.91 38.51 4.98
C ASP A 95 -23.40 38.48 4.64
N VAL A 96 -22.92 37.47 3.92
CA VAL A 96 -21.49 37.30 3.63
C VAL A 96 -21.00 38.28 2.56
N ALA A 97 -21.84 38.60 1.58
CA ALA A 97 -21.52 39.52 0.49
C ALA A 97 -22.67 40.51 0.27
N THR A 98 -22.35 41.75 -0.02
CA THR A 98 -23.37 42.75 -0.38
C THR A 98 -24.01 42.43 -1.74
N ALA A 99 -25.16 43.05 -2.02
CA ALA A 99 -25.81 42.91 -3.33
C ALA A 99 -24.89 43.33 -4.50
N SER A 100 -24.04 44.35 -4.31
CA SER A 100 -23.07 44.77 -5.34
C SER A 100 -21.92 43.78 -5.49
N GLU A 101 -21.39 43.24 -4.39
CA GLU A 101 -20.36 42.20 -4.39
C GLU A 101 -20.86 40.92 -5.08
N ARG A 102 -22.10 40.50 -4.80
CA ARG A 102 -22.77 39.39 -5.50
C ARG A 102 -22.94 39.68 -7.00
N ALA A 103 -23.28 40.92 -7.38
CA ALA A 103 -23.41 41.31 -8.78
C ALA A 103 -22.06 41.30 -9.53
N THR A 104 -20.96 41.64 -8.86
CA THR A 104 -19.60 41.49 -9.41
C THR A 104 -19.29 40.03 -9.71
N LEU A 105 -19.58 39.10 -8.80
CA LEU A 105 -19.41 37.67 -9.03
C LEU A 105 -20.27 37.16 -10.18
N ALA A 106 -21.54 37.57 -10.23
CA ALA A 106 -22.44 37.17 -11.32
C ALA A 106 -21.94 37.68 -12.68
N THR A 107 -21.42 38.91 -12.73
CA THR A 107 -20.83 39.48 -13.95
C THR A 107 -19.59 38.69 -14.38
N TRP A 108 -18.68 38.42 -13.45
CA TRP A 108 -17.47 37.62 -13.72
C TRP A 108 -17.79 36.24 -14.28
N ILE A 109 -18.78 35.55 -13.72
CA ILE A 109 -19.22 34.23 -14.18
C ILE A 109 -19.83 34.32 -15.59
N ALA A 110 -20.68 35.32 -15.84
CA ALA A 110 -21.28 35.55 -17.14
C ALA A 110 -20.24 35.89 -18.22
N ASP A 111 -19.16 36.58 -17.84
CA ASP A 111 -18.01 36.90 -18.70
C ASP A 111 -17.04 35.71 -18.88
N GLY A 112 -17.45 34.50 -18.48
CA GLY A 112 -16.67 33.26 -18.66
C GLY A 112 -15.62 33.01 -17.58
N ALA A 113 -15.77 33.64 -16.40
CA ALA A 113 -14.91 33.47 -15.24
C ALA A 113 -13.41 33.69 -15.53
N SER A 114 -13.09 34.70 -16.36
CA SER A 114 -11.73 34.98 -16.81
C SER A 114 -10.78 35.28 -15.64
N ARG A 115 -9.53 34.79 -15.72
CA ARG A 115 -8.52 35.12 -14.70
C ARG A 115 -8.13 36.59 -14.76
N SER A 116 -7.84 37.08 -15.96
CA SER A 116 -7.28 38.40 -16.23
C SER A 116 -7.95 39.00 -17.47
N GLY A 117 -7.84 40.32 -17.63
CA GLY A 117 -8.48 41.04 -18.73
C GLY A 117 -8.05 40.55 -20.11
N GLY A 118 -8.98 40.61 -21.06
CA GLY A 118 -8.79 40.18 -22.45
C GLY A 118 -7.64 40.91 -23.12
N GLY A 119 -6.49 40.25 -23.16
CA GLY A 119 -5.33 40.64 -23.95
C GLY A 119 -5.24 39.76 -25.20
N VAL A 120 -4.06 39.18 -25.43
CA VAL A 120 -3.79 38.25 -26.55
C VAL A 120 -4.38 36.85 -26.36
N HIS A 121 -4.98 36.57 -25.19
CA HIS A 121 -5.56 35.26 -24.86
C HIS A 121 -7.08 35.35 -24.63
N PRO A 122 -7.85 34.31 -25.03
CA PRO A 122 -9.28 34.24 -24.78
C PRO A 122 -9.60 34.12 -23.28
N ALA A 123 -10.81 34.51 -22.88
CA ALA A 123 -11.24 34.52 -21.48
C ALA A 123 -11.04 33.16 -20.76
N GLY A 124 -11.28 32.05 -21.46
CA GLY A 124 -11.12 30.69 -20.95
C GLY A 124 -9.70 30.15 -20.97
N PHE A 125 -8.68 30.92 -21.34
CA PHE A 125 -7.31 30.42 -21.53
C PHE A 125 -6.72 29.79 -20.26
N ALA A 126 -7.06 30.31 -19.09
CA ALA A 126 -6.58 29.80 -17.80
C ALA A 126 -7.44 28.65 -17.23
N ASP A 127 -8.64 28.38 -17.76
CA ASP A 127 -9.51 27.29 -17.28
C ASP A 127 -9.11 25.96 -17.96
N PRO A 128 -8.67 24.93 -17.21
CA PRO A 128 -8.29 23.63 -17.76
C PRO A 128 -9.42 22.90 -18.53
N ARG A 129 -10.68 23.24 -18.26
CA ARG A 129 -11.87 22.66 -18.90
C ARG A 129 -12.24 23.38 -20.19
N SER A 130 -11.73 24.59 -20.40
CA SER A 130 -12.04 25.39 -21.58
C SER A 130 -11.51 24.73 -22.85
N ARG A 131 -12.28 24.84 -23.93
CA ARG A 131 -11.81 24.45 -25.28
C ARG A 131 -10.68 25.35 -25.78
N ASP A 132 -10.62 26.59 -25.28
CA ASP A 132 -9.57 27.56 -25.62
C ASP A 132 -8.47 27.62 -24.54
N GLY A 133 -8.45 26.65 -23.61
CA GLY A 133 -7.50 26.57 -22.52
C GLY A 133 -6.07 26.27 -22.99
N HIS A 134 -5.08 26.90 -22.36
CA HIS A 134 -3.66 26.75 -22.70
C HIS A 134 -3.17 25.29 -22.63
N ALA A 135 -3.66 24.49 -21.67
CA ALA A 135 -3.28 23.09 -21.54
C ALA A 135 -3.74 22.25 -22.75
N ARG A 136 -4.91 22.57 -23.33
CA ARG A 136 -5.40 21.92 -24.54
C ARG A 136 -4.60 22.37 -25.77
N PHE A 137 -4.37 23.69 -25.88
CA PHE A 137 -3.51 24.28 -26.91
C PHE A 137 -2.13 23.60 -26.98
N LEU A 138 -1.50 23.39 -25.82
CA LEU A 138 -0.21 22.70 -25.71
C LEU A 138 -0.31 21.22 -26.13
N ARG A 139 -1.32 20.48 -25.65
CA ARG A 139 -1.52 19.06 -26.01
C ARG A 139 -1.69 18.86 -27.52
N GLU A 140 -2.50 19.70 -28.17
CA GLU A 140 -2.76 19.62 -29.62
C GLU A 140 -1.49 19.85 -30.45
N ARG A 141 -0.52 20.58 -29.90
CA ARG A 141 0.80 20.85 -30.51
C ARG A 141 1.93 19.99 -29.93
N ARG A 142 1.61 18.92 -29.21
CA ARG A 142 2.59 18.02 -28.57
C ARG A 142 3.62 18.79 -27.73
N TYR A 143 3.13 19.80 -27.00
CA TYR A 143 3.89 20.66 -26.09
C TYR A 143 5.06 21.44 -26.73
N ALA A 144 5.19 21.45 -28.06
CA ALA A 144 6.26 22.18 -28.75
C ALA A 144 6.35 23.67 -28.37
N PRO A 145 5.24 24.43 -28.23
CA PRO A 145 5.30 25.85 -27.83
C PRO A 145 5.92 26.12 -26.44
N MET A 146 5.96 25.10 -25.57
CA MET A 146 6.57 25.19 -24.24
C MET A 146 8.02 24.66 -24.24
N LEU A 147 8.35 23.73 -25.12
CA LEU A 147 9.60 22.95 -25.07
C LEU A 147 10.60 23.29 -26.17
N ASP A 148 10.17 23.95 -27.25
CA ASP A 148 11.03 24.40 -28.35
C ASP A 148 10.99 25.93 -28.45
N ALA A 149 12.11 26.57 -28.14
CA ALA A 149 12.25 28.01 -28.24
C ALA A 149 12.19 28.54 -29.68
N ARG A 150 12.23 27.67 -30.69
CA ARG A 150 12.10 28.02 -32.12
C ARG A 150 10.69 27.85 -32.64
N ASP A 151 9.77 27.32 -31.82
CA ASP A 151 8.38 27.18 -32.21
C ASP A 151 7.76 28.56 -32.47
N ALA A 152 6.96 28.68 -33.53
CA ALA A 152 6.34 29.95 -33.91
C ALA A 152 5.36 30.45 -32.84
N ASP A 153 4.78 29.53 -32.07
CA ASP A 153 3.86 29.81 -30.97
C ASP A 153 4.58 29.80 -29.60
N ALA A 154 5.92 29.81 -29.56
CA ALA A 154 6.69 29.68 -28.34
C ALA A 154 6.30 30.73 -27.29
N CYS A 155 5.85 30.30 -26.12
CA CYS A 155 5.32 31.20 -25.08
C CYS A 155 6.39 32.18 -24.59
N ALA A 156 7.65 31.74 -24.54
CA ALA A 156 8.82 32.54 -24.15
C ALA A 156 9.13 33.71 -25.11
N THR A 157 8.44 33.82 -26.24
CA THR A 157 8.50 35.00 -27.11
C THR A 157 7.86 36.22 -26.45
N CYS A 158 6.84 36.01 -25.60
CA CYS A 158 6.12 37.07 -24.91
C CYS A 158 6.17 36.96 -23.38
N HIS A 159 6.28 35.76 -22.82
CA HIS A 159 6.40 35.48 -21.38
C HIS A 159 7.87 35.32 -20.97
N ASP A 160 8.14 35.01 -19.69
CA ASP A 160 9.49 34.79 -19.13
C ASP A 160 10.40 34.03 -20.12
N GLY A 161 11.32 34.79 -20.73
CA GLY A 161 12.05 34.42 -21.93
C GLY A 161 13.06 35.50 -22.33
N ALA A 162 13.58 35.48 -23.56
CA ALA A 162 14.67 36.36 -23.97
C ALA A 162 14.28 37.85 -24.08
N ARG A 163 12.99 38.15 -24.25
CA ARG A 163 12.40 39.51 -24.34
C ARG A 163 10.96 39.51 -23.80
N PRO A 164 10.75 39.39 -22.48
CA PRO A 164 9.40 39.32 -21.92
C PRO A 164 8.65 40.63 -22.18
N ALA A 165 7.37 40.53 -22.54
CA ALA A 165 6.49 41.69 -22.60
C ALA A 165 6.30 42.26 -21.18
N PRO A 166 6.27 43.59 -21.01
CA PRO A 166 6.02 44.19 -19.70
C PRO A 166 4.72 43.64 -19.07
N GLY A 167 4.82 43.09 -17.86
CA GLY A 167 3.67 42.53 -17.15
C GLY A 167 3.22 41.13 -17.58
N ALA A 168 3.99 40.44 -18.44
CA ALA A 168 3.68 39.06 -18.79
C ALA A 168 3.80 38.14 -17.55
N PRO A 169 2.77 37.32 -17.24
CA PRO A 169 2.80 36.45 -16.08
C PRO A 169 3.82 35.32 -16.27
N SER A 170 4.56 35.03 -15.20
CA SER A 170 5.40 33.82 -15.10
C SER A 170 4.55 32.56 -14.98
N CYS A 171 5.02 31.45 -15.53
CA CYS A 171 4.40 30.12 -15.29
C CYS A 171 4.29 29.79 -13.80
N ALA A 172 5.27 30.24 -13.01
CA ALA A 172 5.32 30.02 -11.56
C ALA A 172 4.22 30.78 -10.78
N SER A 173 3.57 31.78 -11.40
CA SER A 173 2.45 32.50 -10.78
C SER A 173 1.18 31.64 -10.62
N CYS A 174 1.10 30.51 -11.33
CA CYS A 174 0.02 29.53 -11.21
C CYS A 174 0.53 28.13 -10.84
N HIS A 175 1.72 27.74 -11.31
CA HIS A 175 2.35 26.46 -11.00
C HIS A 175 3.39 26.65 -9.90
N ALA A 176 2.96 26.55 -8.64
CA ALA A 176 3.79 26.86 -7.47
C ALA A 176 4.78 25.76 -7.07
N GLU A 177 4.66 24.56 -7.63
CA GLU A 177 5.55 23.43 -7.35
C GLU A 177 7.01 23.73 -7.75
N PRO A 178 8.01 23.08 -7.12
CA PRO A 178 9.38 23.10 -7.61
C PRO A 178 9.43 22.63 -9.08
N ALA A 179 10.12 23.40 -9.94
CA ALA A 179 10.09 23.31 -11.42
C ALA A 179 8.83 23.89 -12.12
N ALA A 180 7.92 24.51 -11.38
CA ALA A 180 6.75 25.23 -11.88
C ALA A 180 5.91 24.40 -12.89
N ALA A 181 5.71 24.92 -14.10
CA ALA A 181 4.95 24.23 -15.15
C ALA A 181 5.60 22.90 -15.60
N LEU A 182 6.88 22.67 -15.28
CA LEU A 182 7.61 21.45 -15.60
C LEU A 182 7.61 20.43 -14.45
N ALA A 183 6.93 20.73 -13.33
CA ALA A 183 6.73 19.77 -12.25
C ALA A 183 5.89 18.57 -12.74
N CYS A 184 6.28 17.35 -12.39
CA CYS A 184 5.59 16.13 -12.85
C CYS A 184 4.09 16.12 -12.47
N GLY A 185 3.75 16.61 -11.28
CA GLY A 185 2.37 16.71 -10.79
C GLY A 185 1.48 17.61 -11.62
N THR A 186 2.04 18.58 -12.36
CA THR A 186 1.30 19.46 -13.28
C THR A 186 0.68 18.68 -14.44
N CYS A 187 1.39 17.67 -14.96
CA CYS A 187 0.96 16.91 -16.14
C CYS A 187 0.36 15.55 -15.77
N HIS A 188 0.88 14.90 -14.73
CA HIS A 188 0.53 13.52 -14.41
C HIS A 188 -0.45 13.37 -13.26
N GLY A 189 -0.61 14.35 -12.36
CA GLY A 189 -1.44 14.19 -11.17
C GLY A 189 -2.22 15.44 -10.78
N ASP A 190 -2.25 15.73 -9.49
CA ASP A 190 -3.06 16.80 -8.88
C ASP A 190 -2.19 17.89 -8.22
N GLY A 191 -0.91 17.97 -8.57
CA GLY A 191 0.09 18.83 -7.92
C GLY A 191 0.67 18.19 -6.65
N ALA A 192 -0.15 17.54 -5.82
CA ALA A 192 0.32 16.81 -4.64
C ALA A 192 0.97 15.46 -5.01
N ARG A 193 0.48 14.83 -6.07
CA ARG A 193 0.99 13.56 -6.62
C ARG A 193 1.52 13.77 -8.03
N ALA A 194 2.61 13.09 -8.35
CA ALA A 194 3.26 13.10 -9.67
C ALA A 194 2.79 11.96 -10.59
N TYR A 195 1.65 11.34 -10.30
CA TYR A 195 1.08 10.23 -11.06
C TYR A 195 -0.45 10.30 -11.08
N PRO A 196 -1.12 9.70 -12.09
CA PRO A 196 -2.56 9.87 -12.26
C PRO A 196 -3.38 9.12 -11.18
N PRO A 197 -4.68 9.42 -11.03
CA PRO A 197 -5.46 10.33 -11.86
C PRO A 197 -5.21 11.80 -11.52
N ARG A 198 -5.43 12.68 -12.50
CA ARG A 198 -5.53 14.12 -12.25
C ARG A 198 -6.84 14.46 -11.55
N SER A 199 -7.00 15.72 -11.15
CA SER A 199 -8.25 16.21 -10.56
C SER A 199 -9.43 16.00 -11.52
N ARG A 200 -10.41 15.20 -11.09
CA ARG A 200 -11.63 14.90 -11.88
C ARG A 200 -12.50 16.13 -12.10
N CYS A 201 -12.38 17.13 -11.24
CA CYS A 201 -13.06 18.39 -11.44
C CYS A 201 -12.69 19.05 -12.78
N PHE A 202 -11.40 19.01 -13.11
CA PHE A 202 -10.85 19.64 -14.31
C PHE A 202 -10.72 18.66 -15.48
N HIS A 203 -10.72 17.36 -15.19
CA HIS A 203 -10.58 16.28 -16.16
C HIS A 203 -11.65 15.19 -15.95
N PRO A 204 -12.95 15.52 -16.06
CA PRO A 204 -14.04 14.57 -15.83
C PRO A 204 -14.06 13.42 -16.86
N GLU A 205 -13.44 13.61 -18.02
CA GLU A 205 -13.26 12.60 -19.06
C GLU A 205 -12.23 11.52 -18.68
N GLU A 206 -11.35 11.79 -17.71
CA GLU A 206 -10.38 10.81 -17.27
C GLU A 206 -11.05 9.70 -16.45
N ARG A 207 -10.88 8.46 -16.91
CA ARG A 207 -11.30 7.29 -16.15
C ARG A 207 -10.53 7.26 -14.82
N GLU A 208 -11.14 6.67 -13.79
CA GLU A 208 -10.44 6.40 -12.54
C GLU A 208 -9.15 5.64 -12.85
N ASP A 209 -7.98 6.21 -12.57
CA ASP A 209 -6.73 5.50 -12.77
C ASP A 209 -6.52 4.48 -11.66
N ARG A 210 -7.11 3.31 -11.88
CA ARG A 210 -7.01 2.14 -11.00
C ARG A 210 -5.65 1.44 -11.14
N THR A 211 -4.95 1.65 -12.26
CA THR A 211 -3.70 0.95 -12.55
C THR A 211 -2.57 1.54 -11.72
N HIS A 212 -2.32 2.86 -11.79
CA HIS A 212 -1.29 3.46 -10.95
C HIS A 212 -1.63 3.34 -9.46
N ALA A 213 -2.89 3.57 -9.08
CA ALA A 213 -3.31 3.43 -7.68
C ALA A 213 -3.08 2.01 -7.11
N ALA A 214 -3.20 0.96 -7.93
CA ALA A 214 -2.95 -0.41 -7.49
C ALA A 214 -1.46 -0.76 -7.31
N HIS A 215 -0.55 -0.04 -7.96
CA HIS A 215 0.88 -0.40 -8.03
C HIS A 215 1.83 0.64 -7.41
N ALA A 216 1.43 1.91 -7.32
CA ALA A 216 2.31 3.02 -6.92
C ALA A 216 2.87 2.87 -5.49
N THR A 217 2.23 2.05 -4.64
CA THR A 217 2.68 1.77 -3.27
C THR A 217 3.57 0.53 -3.15
N THR A 218 3.64 -0.30 -4.19
CA THR A 218 4.30 -1.62 -4.17
C THR A 218 5.39 -1.77 -5.22
N LEU A 219 5.33 -1.03 -6.32
CA LEU A 219 6.28 -1.06 -7.43
C LEU A 219 6.86 0.34 -7.68
N ALA A 220 8.17 0.38 -7.98
CA ALA A 220 8.78 1.60 -8.49
C ALA A 220 8.25 1.90 -9.90
N CYS A 221 8.05 3.18 -10.26
CA CYS A 221 7.57 3.58 -11.59
C CYS A 221 8.46 3.03 -12.73
N THR A 222 9.77 2.92 -12.48
CA THR A 222 10.78 2.32 -13.37
C THR A 222 10.49 0.87 -13.77
N THR A 223 9.60 0.19 -13.04
CA THR A 223 9.12 -1.15 -13.41
C THR A 223 8.39 -1.14 -14.75
N CYS A 224 7.66 -0.07 -15.04
CA CYS A 224 6.79 0.04 -16.21
C CYS A 224 7.32 1.02 -17.26
N HIS A 225 7.94 2.11 -16.82
CA HIS A 225 8.50 3.10 -17.72
C HIS A 225 9.67 3.84 -17.05
N PRO A 226 10.66 4.34 -17.81
CA PRO A 226 11.68 5.20 -17.25
C PRO A 226 11.05 6.44 -16.61
N THR A 227 11.51 6.80 -15.41
CA THR A 227 11.14 8.08 -14.77
C THR A 227 12.03 9.18 -15.34
N PRO A 228 11.50 10.14 -16.11
CA PRO A 228 12.31 11.23 -16.63
C PRO A 228 12.80 12.12 -15.48
N SER A 229 14.02 12.64 -15.58
CA SER A 229 14.44 13.77 -14.75
C SER A 229 13.74 15.05 -15.21
N THR A 230 13.53 16.00 -14.30
CA THR A 230 13.06 17.35 -14.65
C THR A 230 13.94 17.95 -15.76
N GLY A 231 13.32 18.43 -16.84
CA GLY A 231 14.04 18.96 -18.01
C GLY A 231 14.40 17.93 -19.10
N ALA A 232 13.78 16.74 -19.08
CA ALA A 232 13.97 15.75 -20.14
C ALA A 232 13.69 16.37 -21.54
N PRO A 233 14.58 16.15 -22.52
CA PRO A 233 14.49 16.81 -23.83
C PRO A 233 13.22 16.44 -24.58
N SER A 234 12.75 17.38 -25.39
CA SER A 234 11.69 17.16 -26.36
C SER A 234 12.00 15.94 -27.24
N GLY A 235 11.03 15.05 -27.40
CA GLY A 235 11.12 13.88 -28.30
C GLY A 235 10.92 12.52 -27.63
N VAL A 236 11.36 12.34 -26.38
CA VAL A 236 11.15 11.09 -25.60
C VAL A 236 10.18 11.24 -24.44
N HIS A 237 9.83 12.48 -24.10
CA HIS A 237 8.80 12.81 -23.12
C HIS A 237 8.06 14.05 -23.63
N ALA A 238 6.76 14.16 -23.31
CA ALA A 238 5.86 15.19 -23.86
C ALA A 238 5.68 15.17 -25.40
N ASN A 239 5.91 14.04 -26.07
CA ASN A 239 5.64 13.84 -27.50
C ASN A 239 4.17 13.44 -27.79
N GLY A 240 3.34 13.32 -26.75
CA GLY A 240 1.95 12.86 -26.82
C GLY A 240 1.76 11.35 -26.71
N TYR A 241 2.82 10.58 -26.52
CA TYR A 241 2.80 9.13 -26.32
C TYR A 241 3.22 8.76 -24.89
N VAL A 242 2.74 7.61 -24.43
CA VAL A 242 3.18 7.00 -23.16
C VAL A 242 4.25 5.96 -23.50
N ASP A 243 5.49 6.28 -23.15
CA ASP A 243 6.62 5.38 -23.38
C ASP A 243 6.67 4.30 -22.30
N VAL A 244 6.03 3.16 -22.55
CA VAL A 244 6.10 1.99 -21.67
C VAL A 244 7.29 1.13 -22.05
N ALA A 245 8.29 1.07 -21.18
CA ALA A 245 9.46 0.22 -21.30
C ALA A 245 9.67 -0.50 -19.96
N PHE A 246 9.31 -1.78 -19.95
CA PHE A 246 9.35 -2.57 -18.73
C PHE A 246 10.79 -2.83 -18.26
N ASP A 247 10.98 -2.81 -16.95
CA ASP A 247 12.11 -3.51 -16.34
C ASP A 247 11.85 -5.02 -16.44
N TYR A 248 12.47 -5.65 -17.44
CA TYR A 248 12.32 -7.08 -17.69
C TYR A 248 12.87 -7.97 -16.58
N ALA A 249 13.70 -7.46 -15.67
CA ALA A 249 14.13 -8.21 -14.49
C ALA A 249 12.98 -8.41 -13.50
N VAL A 250 12.07 -7.44 -13.42
CA VAL A 250 10.91 -7.46 -12.51
C VAL A 250 9.65 -7.96 -13.22
N ALA A 251 9.30 -7.35 -14.36
CA ALA A 251 8.09 -7.68 -15.12
C ALA A 251 8.20 -8.97 -15.95
N GLY A 252 9.44 -9.50 -16.07
CA GLY A 252 9.80 -10.69 -16.81
C GLY A 252 9.85 -10.49 -18.33
N ARG A 253 10.63 -11.34 -19.02
CA ARG A 253 11.01 -11.18 -20.43
C ARG A 253 9.86 -11.17 -21.44
N THR A 254 8.66 -11.59 -21.03
CA THR A 254 7.45 -11.57 -21.88
C THR A 254 6.55 -10.37 -21.62
N ALA A 255 7.00 -9.43 -20.78
CA ALA A 255 6.27 -8.21 -20.46
C ALA A 255 6.04 -7.37 -21.72
N ARG A 256 4.81 -6.91 -21.90
CA ARG A 256 4.35 -6.20 -23.09
C ARG A 256 3.17 -5.31 -22.76
N PHE A 257 3.14 -4.15 -23.40
CA PHE A 257 2.05 -3.20 -23.33
C PHE A 257 1.51 -3.00 -24.74
N ASP A 258 0.20 -3.23 -24.90
CA ASP A 258 -0.51 -2.88 -26.12
C ASP A 258 -1.06 -1.46 -25.96
N PRO A 259 -0.58 -0.44 -26.68
CA PRO A 259 -1.04 0.93 -26.53
C PRO A 259 -2.45 1.17 -27.11
N ASN A 260 -2.92 0.33 -28.04
CA ASN A 260 -4.24 0.48 -28.66
C ASN A 260 -5.33 -0.07 -27.73
N GLU A 261 -5.11 -1.28 -27.20
CA GLU A 261 -6.03 -1.92 -26.26
C GLU A 261 -5.77 -1.50 -24.81
N LYS A 262 -4.65 -0.82 -24.57
CA LYS A 262 -4.11 -0.46 -23.26
C LYS A 262 -3.93 -1.67 -22.36
N ARG A 263 -3.61 -2.85 -22.93
CA ARG A 263 -3.44 -4.10 -22.16
C ARG A 263 -2.02 -4.28 -21.69
N CYS A 264 -1.88 -4.68 -20.43
CA CYS A 264 -0.59 -4.99 -19.82
C CYS A 264 -0.47 -6.50 -19.62
N ALA A 265 0.56 -7.14 -20.17
CA ALA A 265 0.85 -8.54 -19.89
C ALA A 265 2.30 -8.69 -19.42
N GLY A 266 2.56 -9.66 -18.56
CA GLY A 266 3.88 -9.91 -17.99
C GLY A 266 3.83 -11.07 -17.00
N THR A 267 4.92 -11.33 -16.29
CA THR A 267 4.98 -12.45 -15.33
C THR A 267 3.94 -12.33 -14.23
N CYS A 268 3.48 -11.13 -13.86
CA CYS A 268 2.44 -10.94 -12.84
C CYS A 268 1.01 -11.14 -13.37
N HIS A 269 0.79 -11.00 -14.68
CA HIS A 269 -0.55 -11.05 -15.32
C HIS A 269 -0.73 -12.25 -16.25
N ALA A 270 0.16 -13.24 -16.20
CA ALA A 270 0.11 -14.41 -17.07
C ALA A 270 0.46 -15.71 -16.33
N ARG A 271 0.05 -15.85 -15.06
CA ARG A 271 0.31 -17.05 -14.22
C ARG A 271 -0.89 -18.00 -14.16
N GLY A 272 -1.63 -18.11 -15.26
CA GLY A 272 -2.77 -19.03 -15.39
C GLY A 272 -4.06 -18.59 -14.70
N GLY A 273 -4.13 -17.37 -14.16
CA GLY A 273 -5.37 -16.82 -13.61
C GLY A 273 -6.44 -16.53 -14.67
N GLN A 274 -7.64 -16.18 -14.21
CA GLN A 274 -8.83 -16.00 -15.04
C GLN A 274 -8.80 -14.74 -15.92
N ARG A 275 -7.91 -13.78 -15.63
CA ARG A 275 -7.79 -12.52 -16.39
C ARG A 275 -6.36 -12.26 -16.81
N PRO A 276 -5.83 -13.07 -17.75
CA PRO A 276 -4.53 -12.76 -18.31
C PRO A 276 -4.62 -11.46 -19.12
N ALA A 277 -3.65 -10.58 -18.91
CA ALA A 277 -3.54 -9.29 -19.59
C ALA A 277 -4.70 -8.28 -19.36
N PRO A 278 -4.87 -7.76 -18.12
CA PRO A 278 -5.87 -6.74 -17.83
C PRO A 278 -5.62 -5.46 -18.63
N ALA A 279 -6.70 -4.77 -19.00
CA ALA A 279 -6.62 -3.47 -19.63
C ALA A 279 -6.45 -2.34 -18.60
N TRP A 280 -5.80 -1.28 -19.03
CA TRP A 280 -5.53 -0.10 -18.22
C TRP A 280 -6.84 0.55 -17.76
N GLY A 281 -6.98 0.77 -16.45
CA GLY A 281 -8.18 1.36 -15.85
C GLY A 281 -9.34 0.38 -15.63
N GLU A 282 -9.12 -0.93 -15.83
CA GLU A 282 -10.08 -1.96 -15.41
C GLU A 282 -10.21 -2.05 -13.88
N ALA A 283 -11.28 -2.69 -13.43
CA ALA A 283 -11.48 -2.98 -12.00
C ALA A 283 -10.31 -3.77 -11.42
N ARG A 284 -10.06 -3.57 -10.11
CA ARG A 284 -8.97 -4.21 -9.38
C ARG A 284 -9.01 -5.72 -9.56
N VAL A 285 -7.86 -6.30 -9.91
CA VAL A 285 -7.70 -7.76 -10.01
C VAL A 285 -7.73 -8.39 -8.62
N THR A 286 -8.36 -9.56 -8.54
CA THR A 286 -8.40 -10.44 -7.36
C THR A 286 -7.31 -11.50 -7.47
N CYS A 287 -7.07 -12.27 -6.40
CA CYS A 287 -6.01 -13.28 -6.36
C CYS A 287 -6.09 -14.25 -7.56
N ASN A 288 -7.32 -14.68 -7.89
CA ASN A 288 -7.62 -15.65 -8.94
C ASN A 288 -7.55 -15.09 -10.37
N ASP A 289 -7.48 -13.77 -10.52
CA ASP A 289 -7.35 -13.12 -11.81
C ASP A 289 -5.91 -13.23 -12.36
N CYS A 290 -4.91 -13.24 -11.48
CA CYS A 290 -3.49 -13.36 -11.85
C CYS A 290 -2.99 -14.81 -11.88
N HIS A 291 -3.36 -15.62 -10.87
CA HIS A 291 -2.96 -17.03 -10.74
C HIS A 291 -4.03 -17.84 -10.00
N PHE A 292 -4.00 -19.17 -10.09
CA PHE A 292 -4.84 -20.01 -9.23
C PHE A 292 -4.37 -19.96 -7.77
N SER A 293 -5.20 -19.44 -6.88
CA SER A 293 -4.94 -19.37 -5.45
C SER A 293 -6.01 -20.14 -4.67
N PRO A 294 -5.69 -21.27 -4.03
CA PRO A 294 -4.38 -21.92 -3.99
C PRO A 294 -4.01 -22.64 -5.31
N PRO A 295 -2.72 -22.95 -5.54
CA PRO A 295 -2.26 -23.61 -6.77
C PRO A 295 -2.82 -25.04 -6.89
N PRO A 296 -2.79 -25.63 -8.12
CA PRO A 296 -3.17 -27.02 -8.32
C PRO A 296 -2.37 -27.97 -7.43
N ASN A 297 -3.05 -28.96 -6.83
CA ASN A 297 -2.49 -29.94 -5.87
C ASN A 297 -2.11 -29.38 -4.49
N HIS A 298 -2.53 -28.16 -4.14
CA HIS A 298 -2.41 -27.68 -2.77
C HIS A 298 -3.34 -28.44 -1.81
N TYR A 299 -2.91 -28.64 -0.57
CA TYR A 299 -3.72 -29.29 0.47
C TYR A 299 -5.05 -28.57 0.69
N PHE A 300 -6.13 -29.35 0.81
CA PHE A 300 -7.49 -28.85 1.07
C PHE A 300 -7.75 -28.87 2.59
N GLY A 301 -7.49 -27.75 3.27
CA GLY A 301 -7.77 -27.55 4.69
C GLY A 301 -7.54 -26.10 5.12
N THR A 302 -7.69 -25.80 6.42
CA THR A 302 -7.57 -24.43 6.93
C THR A 302 -6.15 -23.90 6.79
N CYS A 303 -6.00 -22.67 6.31
CA CYS A 303 -4.71 -22.02 6.06
C CYS A 303 -3.81 -21.97 7.31
N THR A 304 -4.42 -21.77 8.49
CA THR A 304 -3.75 -21.74 9.81
C THR A 304 -3.01 -23.03 10.16
N THR A 305 -3.25 -24.12 9.43
CA THR A 305 -2.51 -25.38 9.61
C THR A 305 -1.03 -25.23 9.23
N CYS A 306 -0.74 -24.40 8.23
CA CYS A 306 0.61 -24.24 7.68
C CYS A 306 1.09 -22.79 7.63
N HIS A 307 0.18 -21.82 7.71
CA HIS A 307 0.48 -20.40 7.55
C HIS A 307 0.11 -19.62 8.82
N HIS A 308 1.11 -19.00 9.43
CA HIS A 308 0.94 -18.16 10.63
C HIS A 308 0.23 -16.83 10.31
N GLU A 309 0.41 -16.37 9.09
CA GLU A 309 -0.14 -15.15 8.51
C GLU A 309 -1.58 -15.32 8.01
N ALA A 310 -2.17 -16.51 8.18
CA ALA A 310 -3.56 -16.74 7.86
C ALA A 310 -4.49 -15.85 8.72
N ASN A 311 -5.62 -15.44 8.14
CA ASN A 311 -6.69 -14.79 8.88
C ASN A 311 -7.25 -15.73 9.96
N ALA A 312 -7.97 -15.16 10.94
CA ALA A 312 -8.40 -15.87 12.14
C ALA A 312 -9.32 -17.08 11.84
N ASP A 313 -10.08 -17.04 10.76
CA ASP A 313 -10.94 -18.11 10.26
C ASP A 313 -10.21 -19.11 9.34
N GLY A 314 -8.93 -18.88 9.02
CA GLY A 314 -8.08 -19.79 8.25
C GLY A 314 -8.55 -20.00 6.82
N THR A 315 -9.17 -18.98 6.22
CA THR A 315 -9.71 -19.01 4.84
C THR A 315 -8.84 -18.24 3.84
N ALA A 316 -7.94 -17.37 4.32
CA ALA A 316 -7.05 -16.59 3.47
C ALA A 316 -5.75 -16.20 4.19
N ILE A 317 -4.74 -15.83 3.40
CA ILE A 317 -3.44 -15.35 3.89
C ILE A 317 -3.41 -13.81 3.87
N ALA A 318 -3.06 -13.20 5.00
CA ALA A 318 -2.85 -11.77 5.13
C ALA A 318 -1.37 -11.40 4.91
N GLY A 319 -1.09 -10.33 4.16
CA GLY A 319 0.26 -9.72 4.13
C GLY A 319 1.01 -9.78 2.80
N GLY A 320 0.50 -10.49 1.78
CA GLY A 320 0.89 -10.35 0.37
C GLY A 320 2.30 -10.80 -0.04
N ALA A 321 3.34 -10.50 0.73
CA ALA A 321 4.74 -10.70 0.34
C ALA A 321 5.09 -12.18 0.12
N LEU A 322 4.62 -13.08 0.99
CA LEU A 322 4.85 -14.53 0.90
C LEU A 322 4.15 -15.20 -0.30
N HIS A 323 3.19 -14.51 -0.93
CA HIS A 323 2.32 -15.09 -1.95
C HIS A 323 2.50 -14.47 -3.35
N MET A 324 3.24 -13.36 -3.45
CA MET A 324 3.47 -12.65 -4.72
C MET A 324 4.77 -13.07 -5.42
N ASN A 325 5.67 -13.79 -4.75
CA ASN A 325 6.95 -14.23 -5.31
C ASN A 325 6.86 -15.50 -6.20
N GLY A 326 5.71 -16.19 -6.22
CA GLY A 326 5.50 -17.40 -7.01
C GLY A 326 6.05 -18.69 -6.40
N LYS A 327 6.43 -18.67 -5.11
CA LYS A 327 6.83 -19.83 -4.33
C LYS A 327 5.74 -20.17 -3.30
N VAL A 328 5.58 -21.46 -2.98
CA VAL A 328 4.80 -21.87 -1.80
C VAL A 328 5.69 -21.71 -0.57
N ASP A 329 5.52 -20.61 0.14
CA ASP A 329 6.22 -20.31 1.38
C ASP A 329 5.39 -20.80 2.58
N LEU A 330 5.97 -21.65 3.43
CA LEU A 330 5.32 -22.22 4.63
C LEU A 330 5.75 -21.46 5.88
N GLY A 331 4.90 -21.43 6.91
CA GLY A 331 5.15 -20.71 8.16
C GLY A 331 5.27 -19.20 7.92
N ASP A 332 6.33 -18.58 8.44
CA ASP A 332 6.66 -17.17 8.17
C ASP A 332 7.43 -16.94 6.85
N GLY A 333 7.58 -17.98 6.02
CA GLY A 333 8.30 -17.97 4.76
C GLY A 333 9.81 -18.18 4.85
N SER A 334 10.37 -18.33 6.06
CA SER A 334 11.80 -18.62 6.25
C SER A 334 12.20 -20.03 5.79
N GLY A 335 11.24 -20.96 5.70
CA GLY A 335 11.50 -22.39 5.46
C GLY A 335 12.24 -23.08 6.61
N ARG A 336 12.37 -22.43 7.78
CA ARG A 336 13.01 -22.98 8.98
C ARG A 336 12.00 -23.76 9.81
N CYS A 337 12.49 -24.75 10.56
CA CYS A 337 11.64 -25.61 11.39
C CYS A 337 10.85 -24.82 12.47
N GLY A 338 11.49 -23.78 13.04
CA GLY A 338 10.88 -22.93 14.07
C GLY A 338 9.78 -22.00 13.56
N ALA A 339 9.60 -21.89 12.24
CA ALA A 339 8.47 -21.18 11.63
C ALA A 339 7.13 -21.90 11.83
N CYS A 340 7.16 -23.22 12.09
CA CYS A 340 5.96 -24.04 12.30
C CYS A 340 5.94 -24.73 13.66
N HIS A 341 7.10 -25.11 14.22
CA HIS A 341 7.16 -25.91 15.44
C HIS A 341 7.46 -25.08 16.68
N GLY A 342 8.53 -24.30 16.68
CA GLY A 342 9.00 -23.54 17.85
C GLY A 342 8.86 -22.03 17.73
N ARG A 343 9.91 -21.29 18.09
CA ARG A 343 9.93 -19.82 18.01
C ARG A 343 11.18 -19.35 17.29
N GLY A 344 11.01 -18.68 16.16
CA GLY A 344 12.13 -18.17 15.36
C GLY A 344 12.99 -19.33 14.84
N ASP A 345 14.26 -19.37 15.29
CA ASP A 345 15.22 -20.40 14.87
C ASP A 345 15.19 -21.66 15.76
N ASP A 346 14.42 -21.65 16.85
CA ASP A 346 14.29 -22.81 17.72
C ASP A 346 13.27 -23.80 17.12
N PRO A 347 13.67 -25.01 16.70
CA PRO A 347 12.75 -26.03 16.20
C PRO A 347 11.90 -26.65 17.32
N TRP A 348 12.20 -26.37 18.59
CA TRP A 348 11.55 -26.99 19.72
C TRP A 348 10.13 -26.45 19.92
N PRO A 349 9.09 -27.30 19.93
CA PRO A 349 7.76 -26.80 20.15
C PRO A 349 7.57 -26.20 21.54
N ALA A 350 6.93 -25.02 21.61
CA ALA A 350 6.63 -24.36 22.87
C ALA A 350 5.33 -24.86 23.54
N THR A 351 4.67 -25.86 22.95
CA THR A 351 3.33 -26.31 23.35
C THR A 351 3.35 -27.60 24.17
N GLY A 352 2.44 -27.67 25.15
CA GLY A 352 2.25 -28.86 25.98
C GLY A 352 3.52 -29.29 26.72
N ALA A 353 3.81 -30.59 26.71
CA ALA A 353 4.86 -31.19 27.53
C ALA A 353 6.28 -30.91 27.02
N HIS A 354 6.44 -30.38 25.80
CA HIS A 354 7.74 -30.17 25.18
C HIS A 354 8.67 -29.31 26.05
N ALA A 355 8.19 -28.20 26.59
CA ALA A 355 9.02 -27.31 27.42
C ALA A 355 9.54 -28.01 28.69
N ALA A 356 8.70 -28.82 29.34
CA ALA A 356 9.07 -29.56 30.53
C ALA A 356 10.14 -30.63 30.28
N HIS A 357 10.20 -31.17 29.05
CA HIS A 357 11.14 -32.21 28.65
C HIS A 357 12.41 -31.65 27.98
N ALA A 358 12.35 -30.46 27.41
CA ALA A 358 13.50 -29.76 26.83
C ALA A 358 14.54 -29.40 27.90
N SER A 359 14.06 -28.96 29.06
CA SER A 359 14.90 -28.48 30.16
C SER A 359 14.29 -28.86 31.52
N PRO A 360 14.32 -30.15 31.89
CA PRO A 360 13.72 -30.61 33.13
C PRO A 360 14.54 -30.15 34.35
N ALA A 361 13.85 -29.72 35.40
CA ALA A 361 14.49 -29.21 36.62
C ALA A 361 15.29 -30.28 37.41
N ASN A 362 14.93 -31.55 37.25
CA ASN A 362 15.45 -32.68 38.03
C ASN A 362 15.97 -33.82 37.12
N GLY A 363 16.46 -33.50 35.91
CA GLY A 363 16.92 -34.51 34.96
C GLY A 363 17.73 -33.92 33.81
N ARG A 364 18.08 -34.76 32.83
CA ARG A 364 18.68 -34.33 31.57
C ARG A 364 17.58 -34.08 30.52
N PRO A 365 17.80 -33.19 29.54
CA PRO A 365 16.91 -33.03 28.40
C PRO A 365 16.54 -34.37 27.76
N VAL A 366 15.26 -34.59 27.49
CA VAL A 366 14.77 -35.82 26.88
C VAL A 366 14.88 -35.70 25.36
N PRO A 367 15.60 -36.62 24.68
CA PRO A 367 15.71 -36.59 23.22
C PRO A 367 14.35 -36.81 22.54
N CYS A 368 14.09 -36.12 21.44
CA CYS A 368 12.80 -36.13 20.73
C CYS A 368 12.34 -37.54 20.33
N GLU A 369 13.28 -38.38 19.87
CA GLU A 369 13.08 -39.77 19.46
C GLU A 369 12.48 -40.65 20.57
N THR A 370 12.57 -40.21 21.83
CA THR A 370 11.94 -40.89 22.97
C THR A 370 10.41 -40.95 22.82
N CYS A 371 9.79 -39.95 22.19
CA CYS A 371 8.34 -39.84 22.06
C CYS A 371 7.86 -40.03 20.63
N HIS A 372 8.59 -39.48 19.66
CA HIS A 372 8.29 -39.64 18.25
C HIS A 372 9.57 -39.47 17.45
N GLU A 373 9.61 -40.10 16.27
CA GLU A 373 10.70 -39.83 15.34
C GLU A 373 10.56 -38.40 14.82
N PRO A 374 11.60 -37.53 14.94
CA PRO A 374 11.58 -36.23 14.29
C PRO A 374 11.42 -36.43 12.78
N PRO A 375 10.58 -35.66 12.10
CA PRO A 375 10.51 -35.75 10.64
C PRO A 375 11.89 -35.47 10.03
N GLY A 376 12.31 -36.29 9.07
CA GLY A 376 13.45 -35.99 8.21
C GLY A 376 13.12 -34.85 7.23
N ALA A 377 13.92 -34.68 6.17
CA ALA A 377 13.75 -33.62 5.17
C ALA A 377 12.39 -33.62 4.41
N ARG A 378 11.53 -34.62 4.62
CA ARG A 378 10.17 -34.69 4.07
C ARG A 378 9.18 -34.83 5.23
N HIS A 379 8.42 -33.77 5.48
CA HIS A 379 7.33 -33.80 6.43
C HIS A 379 6.19 -34.66 5.84
N PRO A 380 5.59 -35.61 6.59
CA PRO A 380 4.46 -36.37 6.07
C PRO A 380 3.29 -35.43 5.77
N GLU A 381 2.86 -35.45 4.51
CA GLU A 381 1.76 -34.64 4.00
C GLU A 381 0.46 -35.01 4.73
N GLY A 382 -0.27 -34.01 5.24
CA GLY A 382 -1.71 -34.10 5.48
C GLY A 382 -2.21 -34.76 6.77
N ARG A 383 -1.36 -35.03 7.78
CA ARG A 383 -1.86 -35.56 9.08
C ARG A 383 -2.04 -34.50 10.17
N GLY A 384 -1.34 -33.37 10.10
CA GLY A 384 -1.51 -32.27 11.08
C GLY A 384 -1.02 -32.58 12.51
N PHE A 385 -0.38 -33.74 12.74
CA PHE A 385 0.23 -34.11 14.03
C PHE A 385 1.40 -35.10 13.83
N ALA A 386 2.35 -35.09 14.76
CA ALA A 386 3.42 -36.08 14.80
C ALA A 386 2.88 -37.45 15.23
N ALA A 387 3.31 -38.52 14.55
CA ALA A 387 2.97 -39.87 14.97
C ALA A 387 3.79 -40.25 16.21
N VAL A 388 3.12 -40.40 17.37
CA VAL A 388 3.77 -40.80 18.62
C VAL A 388 4.18 -42.28 18.54
N ARG A 389 5.48 -42.53 18.65
CA ARG A 389 6.10 -43.86 18.69
C ARG A 389 7.15 -43.82 19.78
N PHE A 390 6.79 -44.31 20.97
CA PHE A 390 7.70 -44.28 22.11
C PHE A 390 8.90 -45.22 21.91
N THR A 391 10.09 -44.70 22.15
CA THR A 391 11.35 -45.46 22.11
C THR A 391 12.30 -45.01 23.23
N GLY A 392 13.51 -45.56 23.27
CA GLY A 392 14.55 -45.11 24.19
C GLY A 392 14.15 -45.17 25.66
N LEU A 393 14.25 -44.03 26.36
CA LEU A 393 13.94 -43.95 27.79
C LEU A 393 12.47 -44.29 28.10
N ALA A 394 11.51 -43.98 27.23
CA ALA A 394 10.10 -44.17 27.51
C ALA A 394 9.72 -45.65 27.72
N VAL A 395 10.41 -46.57 27.04
CA VAL A 395 10.13 -48.03 27.07
C VAL A 395 11.15 -48.82 27.89
N ARG A 396 12.08 -48.15 28.57
CA ARG A 396 13.14 -48.78 29.37
C ARG A 396 12.55 -49.72 30.42
N GLY A 397 13.19 -50.88 30.61
CA GLY A 397 12.70 -51.91 31.53
C GLY A 397 11.47 -52.67 31.04
N GLY A 398 11.21 -52.69 29.73
CA GLY A 398 10.08 -53.43 29.13
C GLY A 398 8.72 -52.75 29.30
N ARG A 399 8.72 -51.44 29.55
CA ARG A 399 7.50 -50.65 29.80
C ARG A 399 6.66 -50.51 28.53
N ARG A 400 5.34 -50.58 28.69
CA ARG A 400 4.36 -50.42 27.60
C ARG A 400 3.87 -48.99 27.54
N ALA A 401 4.73 -48.11 27.02
CA ALA A 401 4.42 -46.70 26.88
C ALA A 401 3.27 -46.46 25.89
N SER A 402 2.32 -45.61 26.26
CA SER A 402 1.19 -45.23 25.43
C SER A 402 0.84 -43.74 25.54
N TYR A 403 0.25 -43.22 24.46
CA TYR A 403 -0.31 -41.88 24.39
C TYR A 403 -1.73 -42.01 23.83
N ASP A 404 -2.71 -41.51 24.58
CA ASP A 404 -4.09 -41.41 24.11
C ASP A 404 -4.30 -40.04 23.44
N PRO A 405 -4.49 -39.99 22.11
CA PRO A 405 -4.69 -38.73 21.40
C PRO A 405 -6.03 -38.04 21.72
N ALA A 406 -7.04 -38.77 22.21
CA ALA A 406 -8.35 -38.21 22.55
C ALA A 406 -8.30 -37.48 23.89
N THR A 407 -7.73 -38.10 24.91
CA THR A 407 -7.59 -37.48 26.25
C THR A 407 -6.28 -36.70 26.41
N LYS A 408 -5.36 -36.81 25.45
CA LYS A 408 -4.00 -36.27 25.47
C LYS A 408 -3.24 -36.71 26.72
N THR A 409 -3.34 -37.98 27.11
CA THR A 409 -2.69 -38.52 28.31
C THR A 409 -1.56 -39.47 27.95
N CYS A 410 -0.47 -39.43 28.71
CA CYS A 410 0.66 -40.34 28.57
C CYS A 410 0.62 -41.36 29.71
N ALA A 411 0.86 -42.65 29.44
CA ALA A 411 0.85 -43.69 30.47
C ALA A 411 1.89 -44.78 30.20
N GLY A 412 2.22 -45.55 31.24
CA GLY A 412 3.05 -46.76 31.12
C GLY A 412 4.47 -46.52 30.62
N THR A 413 5.00 -45.30 30.75
CA THR A 413 6.40 -44.98 30.41
C THR A 413 7.32 -45.23 31.61
N TYR A 414 8.63 -45.32 31.39
CA TYR A 414 9.61 -45.47 32.47
C TYR A 414 9.46 -44.41 33.59
N CYS A 415 9.27 -43.13 33.23
CA CYS A 415 9.16 -42.03 34.20
C CYS A 415 7.73 -41.84 34.75
N HIS A 416 6.70 -42.13 33.95
CA HIS A 416 5.30 -41.94 34.33
C HIS A 416 4.63 -43.23 34.83
N ASP A 417 5.39 -44.25 35.21
CA ASP A 417 4.84 -45.48 35.81
C ASP A 417 5.53 -45.84 37.15
N GLY A 418 6.44 -44.97 37.62
CA GLY A 418 7.33 -45.30 38.73
C GLY A 418 6.58 -45.67 40.03
N ALA A 419 7.02 -46.78 40.61
CA ALA A 419 6.42 -47.34 41.82
C ALA A 419 6.46 -46.31 42.97
N GLY A 420 5.29 -46.02 43.55
CA GLY A 420 5.15 -45.04 44.62
C GLY A 420 5.04 -43.58 44.17
N GLY A 421 5.18 -43.26 42.88
CA GLY A 421 5.03 -41.89 42.36
C GLY A 421 3.58 -41.39 42.36
N ALA A 422 3.39 -40.08 42.53
CA ALA A 422 2.07 -39.43 42.60
C ALA A 422 1.42 -39.14 41.23
N THR A 423 2.18 -39.16 40.13
CA THR A 423 1.72 -38.73 38.80
C THR A 423 2.04 -39.78 37.73
N ARG A 424 1.23 -40.85 37.68
CA ARG A 424 1.43 -42.01 36.79
C ARG A 424 0.74 -41.92 35.42
N ALA A 425 0.00 -40.84 35.16
CA ALA A 425 -0.66 -40.63 33.88
C ALA A 425 -0.90 -39.13 33.62
N PRO A 426 0.16 -38.31 33.45
CA PRO A 426 -0.03 -36.88 33.24
C PRO A 426 -0.70 -36.60 31.89
N ALA A 427 -1.52 -35.55 31.87
CA ALA A 427 -1.98 -34.95 30.63
C ALA A 427 -0.82 -34.23 29.93
N TRP A 428 -0.82 -34.24 28.61
CA TRP A 428 0.18 -33.60 27.75
C TRP A 428 0.35 -32.10 28.01
N THR A 429 -0.70 -31.44 28.47
CA THR A 429 -0.68 -30.00 28.80
C THR A 429 -0.52 -29.73 30.30
N ALA A 430 -0.27 -30.75 31.12
CA ALA A 430 -0.09 -30.57 32.54
C ALA A 430 1.19 -29.74 32.80
N ALA A 431 1.04 -28.64 33.54
CA ALA A 431 2.13 -27.72 33.86
C ALA A 431 2.80 -28.02 35.22
N THR A 432 2.35 -29.05 35.93
CA THR A 432 2.80 -29.32 37.30
C THR A 432 4.25 -29.78 37.32
N ALA A 433 5.11 -28.99 37.96
CA ALA A 433 6.53 -29.31 38.14
C ALA A 433 6.68 -30.63 38.91
N THR A 434 7.46 -31.55 38.36
CA THR A 434 7.76 -32.85 38.98
C THR A 434 8.73 -32.68 40.15
N THR A 435 8.27 -33.02 41.35
CA THR A 435 9.16 -33.26 42.50
C THR A 435 9.77 -34.66 42.40
N CYS A 436 10.75 -35.01 43.25
CA CYS A 436 11.30 -36.37 43.27
C CYS A 436 10.19 -37.42 43.48
N GLY A 437 9.22 -37.11 44.37
CA GLY A 437 8.04 -37.93 44.67
C GLY A 437 7.01 -38.05 43.53
N SER A 438 7.13 -37.23 42.49
CA SER A 438 6.22 -37.26 41.34
C SER A 438 6.51 -38.43 40.39
N CYS A 439 7.78 -38.87 40.34
CA CYS A 439 8.23 -39.94 39.46
C CYS A 439 8.30 -41.30 40.19
N HIS A 440 8.78 -41.34 41.42
CA HIS A 440 8.90 -42.55 42.24
C HIS A 440 8.70 -42.21 43.72
N GLY A 441 8.55 -43.21 44.60
CA GLY A 441 8.59 -42.96 46.04
C GLY A 441 9.90 -42.29 46.44
N ALA A 442 9.89 -41.33 47.37
CA ALA A 442 11.10 -40.71 47.92
C ALA A 442 11.06 -40.87 49.46
N PRO A 443 11.72 -41.89 50.05
CA PRO A 443 12.69 -42.82 49.44
C PRO A 443 12.05 -43.85 48.46
N PRO A 444 12.81 -44.35 47.45
CA PRO A 444 12.36 -45.40 46.53
C PRO A 444 11.86 -46.64 47.28
N PRO A 445 10.94 -47.46 46.71
CA PRO A 445 10.52 -48.71 47.35
C PRO A 445 11.67 -49.70 47.62
N PRO A 446 11.47 -50.68 48.52
CA PRO A 446 12.46 -51.75 48.77
C PRO A 446 12.96 -52.40 47.48
N PRO A 447 14.26 -52.76 47.38
CA PRO A 447 15.21 -52.94 48.48
C PRO A 447 15.96 -51.67 48.93
N HIS A 448 15.56 -50.48 48.47
CA HIS A 448 16.17 -49.23 48.92
C HIS A 448 15.97 -49.03 50.44
N ALA A 449 16.97 -48.46 51.11
CA ALA A 449 16.83 -48.09 52.53
C ALA A 449 15.68 -47.09 52.68
N GLN A 450 14.66 -47.44 53.47
CA GLN A 450 13.48 -46.61 53.71
C GLN A 450 13.78 -45.49 54.72
N VAL A 451 14.83 -44.71 54.46
CA VAL A 451 15.26 -43.57 55.28
C VAL A 451 14.92 -42.28 54.55
N THR A 452 14.38 -41.29 55.27
CA THR A 452 13.95 -40.00 54.72
C THR A 452 15.06 -38.94 54.76
N THR A 453 16.16 -39.23 55.45
CA THR A 453 17.36 -38.39 55.48
C THR A 453 18.32 -38.84 54.37
N CYS A 454 18.36 -38.10 53.26
CA CYS A 454 19.26 -38.40 52.13
C CYS A 454 20.76 -38.29 52.50
N ASN A 455 21.10 -37.88 53.73
CA ASN A 455 22.46 -37.74 54.23
C ASN A 455 23.22 -39.04 54.53
N GLY A 456 22.58 -40.20 54.33
CA GLY A 456 23.19 -41.50 54.63
C GLY A 456 24.52 -41.69 53.88
N GLY A 457 25.62 -41.72 54.63
CA GLY A 457 27.01 -41.80 54.12
C GLY A 457 27.39 -43.09 53.39
N ILE A 458 26.43 -43.84 52.85
CA ILE A 458 26.70 -45.08 52.09
C ILE A 458 26.50 -44.85 50.58
N CYS A 459 25.64 -43.89 50.17
CA CYS A 459 25.29 -43.71 48.75
C CYS A 459 25.25 -42.26 48.25
N HIS A 460 25.18 -41.24 49.13
CA HIS A 460 25.00 -39.83 48.72
C HIS A 460 26.09 -38.88 49.26
N GLU A 461 27.24 -39.42 49.66
CA GLU A 461 28.38 -38.63 50.15
C GLU A 461 28.82 -37.57 49.13
N GLY A 462 28.98 -36.33 49.60
CA GLY A 462 29.36 -35.19 48.75
C GLY A 462 28.30 -34.72 47.75
N ARG A 463 27.09 -35.31 47.79
CA ARG A 463 25.99 -35.02 46.85
C ARG A 463 24.74 -34.46 47.54
N VAL A 464 24.86 -34.10 48.81
CA VAL A 464 23.79 -33.52 49.64
C VAL A 464 24.25 -32.27 50.38
N ALA A 465 23.32 -31.35 50.61
CA ALA A 465 23.44 -30.24 51.55
C ALA A 465 22.36 -30.45 52.63
N GLY A 466 22.76 -30.89 53.83
CA GLY A 466 21.83 -31.41 54.83
C GLY A 466 21.12 -32.67 54.30
N ASP A 467 19.79 -32.70 54.38
CA ASP A 467 18.97 -33.81 53.88
C ASP A 467 18.51 -33.64 52.43
N THR A 468 19.02 -32.64 51.71
CA THR A 468 18.60 -32.33 50.33
C THR A 468 19.71 -32.60 49.32
N LEU A 469 19.37 -33.26 48.19
CA LEU A 469 20.29 -33.43 47.07
C LEU A 469 20.67 -32.09 46.44
N VAL A 470 21.97 -31.84 46.29
CA VAL A 470 22.47 -30.66 45.57
C VAL A 470 22.06 -30.74 44.09
N PRO A 471 21.87 -29.62 43.38
CA PRO A 471 21.43 -29.63 41.98
C PRO A 471 22.23 -30.56 41.06
N ALA A 472 23.55 -30.65 41.24
CA ALA A 472 24.43 -31.53 40.46
C ALA A 472 24.18 -33.04 40.66
N ALA A 473 23.53 -33.43 41.76
CA ALA A 473 23.22 -34.82 42.07
C ALA A 473 21.83 -35.26 41.59
N ARG A 474 20.93 -34.31 41.31
CA ARG A 474 19.54 -34.58 40.91
C ARG A 474 19.38 -35.40 39.62
N PRO A 475 20.27 -35.27 38.60
CA PRO A 475 20.16 -36.09 37.39
C PRO A 475 20.59 -37.55 37.57
N ALA A 476 21.32 -37.87 38.65
CA ALA A 476 21.81 -39.23 38.87
C ALA A 476 20.64 -40.18 39.12
N HIS A 477 20.73 -41.42 38.62
CA HIS A 477 19.72 -42.48 38.77
C HIS A 477 18.40 -42.29 38.01
N VAL A 478 18.15 -41.13 37.39
CA VAL A 478 16.92 -40.84 36.63
C VAL A 478 16.79 -41.70 35.36
N ASP A 479 17.90 -42.27 34.88
CA ASP A 479 17.95 -43.22 33.77
C ASP A 479 17.81 -44.69 34.21
N GLY A 480 17.62 -44.92 35.52
CA GLY A 480 17.44 -46.23 36.14
C GLY A 480 18.72 -47.01 36.41
N VAL A 481 19.88 -46.40 36.21
CA VAL A 481 21.16 -46.99 36.58
C VAL A 481 21.58 -46.45 37.94
N VAL A 482 21.95 -47.35 38.86
CA VAL A 482 22.54 -46.93 40.13
C VAL A 482 24.03 -46.76 39.94
N ASP A 483 24.45 -45.51 39.76
CA ASP A 483 25.85 -45.16 39.66
C ASP A 483 26.47 -45.15 41.06
N HIS A 484 27.02 -46.30 41.46
CA HIS A 484 27.86 -46.36 42.65
C HIS A 484 29.16 -45.61 42.37
N ALA A 485 29.58 -44.71 43.25
CA ALA A 485 30.96 -44.26 43.25
C ALA A 485 31.83 -45.47 43.63
N LEU A 486 32.43 -46.11 42.63
CA LEU A 486 33.57 -46.99 42.88
C LEU A 486 34.68 -46.12 43.46
N ARG A 487 35.25 -46.56 44.58
CA ARG A 487 36.40 -45.93 45.23
C ARG A 487 37.57 -45.72 44.28
#